data_AF-A9NQJ2-F1
#
_entry.id   AF-A9NQJ2-F1
#
_cell.length_a   1.000
_cell.length_b   1.000
_cell.length_c   1.000
_cell.angle_alpha   90.00
_cell.angle_beta   90.00
_cell.angle_gamma   90.00
#
_symmetry.space_group_name_H-M   'P 1'
#
loop_
_entity.id
_entity.type
_entity.pdbx_description
1 polymer ?
#
loop_
_entity_poly.entity_id
_entity_poly.type
_entity_poly.pdbx_seq_one_letter_code
_entity_poly.pdbx_strand_id
1 'polypeptide(L)'
;MLFSSSMSVVEYYFLKRFPVPYAAYFFGVCIIAAFTGQHVIRKLVLLLGRASIIIFCLAFMIFISAWIMGGVGISKMVHEIKDGAYMGFQNLCNY
;
A
#
# COMPACT_ATOMS: atom_id res chain seq x y z
N MET A 1 -3.67 -10.60 -7.44
CA MET A 1 -3.05 -10.12 -6.18
C MET A 1 -3.41 -10.99 -4.99
N LEU A 2 -4.69 -11.36 -4.79
CA LEU A 2 -5.18 -12.18 -3.67
C LEU A 2 -4.28 -13.38 -3.29
N PHE A 3 -3.83 -14.18 -4.27
CA PHE A 3 -3.03 -15.38 -3.98
C PHE A 3 -1.66 -15.07 -3.37
N SER A 4 -0.97 -14.04 -3.89
CA SER A 4 0.35 -13.65 -3.41
C SER A 4 0.28 -13.02 -2.03
N SER A 5 -0.74 -12.19 -1.77
CA SER A 5 -0.98 -11.59 -0.45
C SER A 5 -1.38 -12.61 0.62
N SER A 6 -2.16 -13.64 0.27
CA SER A 6 -2.55 -14.68 1.23
C SER A 6 -1.36 -15.52 1.69
N MET A 7 -0.46 -15.89 0.77
CA MET A 7 0.78 -16.60 1.09
C MET A 7 1.66 -15.79 2.05
N SER A 8 1.81 -14.48 1.83
CA SER A 8 2.64 -13.63 2.69
C SER A 8 2.06 -13.52 4.09
N VAL A 9 0.73 -13.37 4.24
CA VAL A 9 0.08 -13.31 5.57
C VAL A 9 0.31 -14.59 6.37
N VAL A 10 0.25 -15.76 5.71
CA VAL A 10 0.53 -17.05 6.35
C VAL A 10 1.99 -17.13 6.79
N GLU A 11 2.93 -16.75 5.94
CA GLU A 11 4.36 -16.70 6.28
C GLU A 11 4.61 -15.82 7.51
N TYR A 12 4.05 -14.61 7.51
CA TYR A 12 4.15 -13.68 8.61
C TYR A 12 3.49 -14.14 9.91
N TYR A 13 2.43 -14.96 9.82
CA TYR A 13 1.79 -15.62 10.96
C TYR A 13 2.75 -16.64 11.60
N PHE A 14 3.46 -17.42 10.79
CA PHE A 14 4.47 -18.38 11.28
C PHE A 14 5.66 -17.69 11.95
N LEU A 15 6.06 -16.49 11.50
CA LEU A 15 7.10 -15.68 12.16
C LEU A 15 6.67 -15.07 13.51
N LYS A 16 5.46 -15.35 14.03
CA LYS A 16 4.93 -14.91 15.34
C LYS A 16 4.99 -13.39 15.60
N ARG A 17 5.22 -12.58 14.57
CA ARG A 17 5.43 -11.13 14.67
C ARG A 17 4.16 -10.32 14.45
N PHE A 18 3.02 -10.99 14.29
CA PHE A 18 1.77 -10.35 13.88
C PHE A 18 0.90 -9.90 15.05
N PRO A 19 0.65 -8.57 15.20
CA PRO A 19 -0.36 -8.08 16.11
C PRO A 19 -1.76 -8.33 15.54
N VAL A 20 -2.30 -9.53 15.83
CA VAL A 20 -3.63 -10.01 15.41
C VAL A 20 -4.77 -9.00 15.55
N PRO A 21 -4.91 -8.24 16.67
CA PRO A 21 -6.04 -7.32 16.82
C PRO A 21 -6.01 -6.16 15.82
N TYR A 22 -4.82 -5.63 15.51
CA TYR A 22 -4.69 -4.55 14.53
C TYR A 22 -4.99 -5.06 13.11
N ALA A 23 -4.56 -6.28 12.78
CA ALA A 23 -4.88 -6.89 11.49
C ALA A 23 -6.39 -7.06 11.30
N ALA A 24 -7.11 -7.55 12.34
CA ALA A 24 -8.56 -7.68 12.29
C ALA A 24 -9.27 -6.33 12.15
N TYR A 25 -8.79 -5.29 12.83
CA TYR A 25 -9.32 -3.92 12.69
C TYR A 25 -9.18 -3.40 11.25
N PHE A 26 -7.97 -3.45 10.69
CA PHE A 26 -7.73 -3.00 9.31
C PHE A 26 -8.51 -3.83 8.29
N PHE A 27 -8.66 -5.13 8.53
CA PHE A 27 -9.49 -5.99 7.68
C PHE A 27 -10.94 -5.53 7.65
N GLY A 28 -11.52 -5.19 8.81
CA GLY A 28 -12.87 -4.61 8.90
C GLY A 28 -13.00 -3.29 8.13
N VAL A 29 -12.03 -2.38 8.31
CA VAL A 29 -11.99 -1.11 7.56
C VAL A 29 -11.92 -1.35 6.05
N CYS A 30 -11.11 -2.31 5.61
CA CYS A 30 -10.98 -2.67 4.19
C CYS A 30 -12.29 -3.20 3.60
N ILE A 31 -13.08 -4.00 4.33
CA ILE A 31 -14.37 -4.50 3.85
C ILE A 31 -15.34 -3.34 3.61
N ILE A 32 -15.43 -2.41 4.56
CA ILE A 32 -16.32 -1.25 4.44
C ILE A 32 -15.87 -0.38 3.25
N ALA A 33 -14.57 -0.09 3.16
CA ALA A 33 -14.00 0.70 2.06
C ALA A 33 -14.22 0.03 0.69
N ALA A 34 -14.08 -1.29 0.59
CA ALA A 34 -14.31 -2.03 -0.64
C ALA A 34 -15.78 -1.96 -1.06
N PHE A 35 -16.72 -2.13 -0.12
CA PHE A 35 -18.15 -2.04 -0.39
C PHE A 35 -18.53 -0.63 -0.88
N THR A 36 -18.09 0.42 -0.18
CA THR A 36 -18.32 1.80 -0.59
C THR A 36 -17.66 2.13 -1.93
N GLY A 37 -16.40 1.71 -2.12
CA GLY A 37 -15.64 1.94 -3.35
C GLY A 37 -16.31 1.30 -4.56
N GLN A 38 -16.76 0.04 -4.45
CA GLN A 38 -17.49 -0.63 -5.52
C GLN A 38 -18.81 0.08 -5.85
N HIS A 39 -19.56 0.53 -4.84
CA HIS A 39 -20.82 1.25 -5.07
C HIS A 39 -20.60 2.58 -5.80
N VAL A 40 -19.58 3.35 -5.39
CA VAL A 40 -19.22 4.62 -6.02
C VAL A 40 -18.73 4.42 -7.44
N ILE A 41 -17.79 3.49 -7.66
CA ILE A 41 -17.25 3.21 -9.00
C ILE A 41 -18.37 2.75 -9.94
N ARG A 42 -19.28 1.89 -9.47
CA ARG A 42 -20.43 1.44 -10.28
C ARG A 42 -21.34 2.60 -10.68
N LYS A 43 -21.68 3.51 -9.75
CA LYS A 43 -22.44 4.72 -10.09
C LYS A 43 -21.69 5.62 -11.07
N LEU A 44 -20.39 5.80 -10.88
CA LEU A 44 -19.55 6.64 -11.75
C LEU A 44 -19.51 6.09 -13.19
N VAL A 45 -19.38 4.78 -13.34
CA VAL A 45 -19.40 4.10 -14.63
C VAL A 45 -20.77 4.23 -15.31
N LEU A 46 -21.86 4.07 -14.56
CA LEU A 46 -23.22 4.21 -15.09
C LEU A 46 -23.55 5.64 -15.55
N LEU A 47 -23.08 6.67 -14.83
CA LEU A 47 -23.34 8.07 -15.16
C LEU A 47 -22.67 8.53 -16.46
N LEU A 48 -21.49 7.99 -16.78
CA LEU A 48 -20.63 8.50 -17.84
C LEU A 48 -20.43 7.51 -19.01
N GLY A 49 -20.79 6.23 -18.85
CA GLY A 49 -20.97 5.26 -19.93
C GLY A 49 -19.75 4.91 -20.80
N ARG A 50 -18.53 5.36 -20.45
CA ARG A 50 -17.31 5.18 -21.27
C ARG A 50 -16.27 4.31 -20.56
N ALA A 51 -15.65 3.40 -21.32
CA ALA A 51 -14.59 2.51 -20.83
C ALA A 51 -13.34 3.24 -20.31
N SER A 52 -13.08 4.47 -20.77
CA SER A 52 -11.95 5.30 -20.35
C SER A 52 -11.91 5.60 -18.85
N ILE A 53 -13.03 5.48 -18.15
CA ILE A 53 -13.15 5.82 -16.71
C ILE A 53 -12.46 4.80 -15.82
N ILE A 54 -12.49 3.52 -16.21
CA ILE A 54 -11.81 2.47 -15.46
C ILE A 54 -10.30 2.76 -15.44
N ILE A 55 -9.76 3.15 -16.59
CA ILE A 55 -8.34 3.51 -16.75
C ILE A 55 -8.01 4.77 -15.93
N PHE A 56 -8.88 5.78 -15.95
CA PHE A 56 -8.69 6.98 -15.15
C PHE A 56 -8.65 6.69 -13.64
N CYS A 57 -9.57 5.85 -13.12
CA CYS A 57 -9.54 5.41 -11.72
C CYS A 57 -8.28 4.63 -11.38
N LEU A 58 -7.84 3.72 -12.25
CA LEU A 58 -6.61 2.96 -12.05
C LEU A 58 -5.39 3.89 -11.98
N ALA A 59 -5.27 4.84 -12.91
CA ALA A 59 -4.18 5.80 -12.93
C ALA A 59 -4.17 6.68 -11.67
N PHE A 60 -5.34 7.15 -11.23
CA PHE A 60 -5.47 7.95 -10.01
C PHE A 60 -5.06 7.17 -8.74
N MET A 61 -5.45 5.90 -8.64
CA MET A 61 -5.03 5.02 -7.54
C MET A 61 -3.51 4.84 -7.50
N ILE A 62 -2.87 4.64 -8.65
CA ILE A 62 -1.41 4.53 -8.76
C ILE A 62 -0.74 5.85 -8.36
N PHE A 63 -1.27 6.98 -8.82
CA PHE A 63 -0.74 8.30 -8.48
C PHE A 63 -0.78 8.58 -6.98
N ILE A 64 -1.92 8.33 -6.32
CA ILE A 64 -2.04 8.47 -4.86
C ILE A 64 -1.03 7.55 -4.15
N SER A 65 -0.92 6.31 -4.60
CA SER A 65 0.00 5.34 -3.99
C SER A 65 1.46 5.80 -4.07
N ALA A 66 1.87 6.29 -5.25
CA ALA A 66 3.21 6.85 -5.46
C ALA A 66 3.44 8.11 -4.62
N TRP A 67 2.43 8.98 -4.48
CA TRP A 67 2.54 10.18 -3.66
C TRP A 67 2.73 9.83 -2.19
N ILE A 68 1.91 8.94 -1.62
CA ILE A 68 2.00 8.54 -0.21
C ILE A 68 3.34 7.86 0.07
N MET A 69 3.75 6.89 -0.76
CA MET A 69 5.02 6.19 -0.59
C MET A 69 6.22 7.12 -0.79
N GLY A 70 6.16 8.00 -1.79
CA GLY A 70 7.21 8.99 -2.04
C GLY A 70 7.37 9.96 -0.87
N GLY A 71 6.27 10.53 -0.38
CA GLY A 71 6.30 11.49 0.73
C GLY A 71 6.82 10.90 2.04
N VAL A 72 6.29 9.74 2.45
CA VAL A 72 6.73 9.07 3.69
C VAL A 72 8.13 8.46 3.55
N GLY A 73 8.47 7.96 2.36
CA GLY A 73 9.80 7.42 2.08
C GLY A 73 10.88 8.50 2.17
N ILE A 74 10.66 9.65 1.54
CA ILE A 74 11.59 10.78 1.57
C ILE A 74 11.76 11.31 3.00
N SER A 75 10.67 11.44 3.77
CA SER A 75 10.77 11.95 5.14
C SER A 75 11.57 11.02 6.05
N LYS A 76 11.39 9.70 5.93
CA LYS A 76 12.21 8.71 6.65
C LYS A 76 13.68 8.77 6.23
N MET A 77 13.96 8.81 4.93
CA MET A 77 15.33 8.89 4.43
C MET A 77 16.06 10.12 4.96
N VAL A 78 15.43 11.30 4.93
CA VAL A 78 16.05 12.53 5.46
C VAL A 78 16.31 12.44 6.97
N HIS A 79 15.43 11.79 7.72
CA HIS A 79 15.62 11.58 9.16
C HIS A 79 16.80 10.64 9.43
N GLU A 80 16.86 9.51 8.73
CA GLU A 80 17.95 8.53 8.86
C GLU A 80 19.31 9.11 8.42
N ILE A 81 19.36 10.01 7.43
CA ILE A 81 20.59 10.74 7.04
C ILE A 81 21.05 11.66 8.19
N LYS A 82 20.13 12.39 8.83
CA LYS A 82 20.46 13.30 9.95
C LYS A 82 20.99 12.55 11.17
N ASP A 83 20.41 11.40 11.47
CA ASP A 83 20.81 10.58 12.61
C ASP A 83 22.06 9.72 12.32
N GLY A 84 22.64 9.82 11.11
CA GLY A 84 23.81 9.05 10.71
C GLY A 84 23.55 7.53 10.66
N ALA A 85 22.29 7.13 10.48
CA ALA A 85 21.88 5.74 10.49
C ALA A 85 22.40 5.01 9.24
N TYR A 86 22.74 3.73 9.40
CA TYR A 86 23.24 2.89 8.32
C TYR A 86 22.16 2.70 7.23
N MET A 87 22.38 3.30 6.07
CA MET A 87 21.47 3.33 4.91
C MET A 87 21.35 1.97 4.17
N GLY A 88 21.91 0.89 4.71
CA GLY A 88 21.91 -0.44 4.06
C GLY A 88 22.99 -0.62 2.99
N PHE A 89 23.76 0.41 2.65
CA PHE A 89 24.90 0.31 1.73
C PHE A 89 26.10 -0.35 2.42
N GLN A 90 26.53 -1.50 1.91
CA GLN A 90 27.83 -2.07 2.29
C GLN A 90 28.95 -1.08 1.94
N ASN A 91 29.96 -0.99 2.81
CA ASN A 91 31.11 -0.15 2.59
C ASN A 91 31.83 -0.54 1.29
N LEU A 92 31.72 0.32 0.27
CA LEU A 92 32.42 0.18 -1.02
C LEU A 92 33.95 0.23 -0.87
N CYS A 93 34.45 0.68 0.28
CA CYS A 93 35.88 0.72 0.65
C CYS A 93 36.34 -0.48 1.48
N ASN A 94 35.55 -1.56 1.59
CA ASN A 94 36.04 -2.81 2.18
C ASN A 94 36.74 -3.67 1.10
N TYR A 95 37.97 -3.29 0.76
CA TYR A 95 38.98 -4.15 0.14
C TYR A 95 40.30 -3.95 0.87
#